data_AF-A0A810MZ63-F1
#
_entry.id   AF-A0A810MZ63-F1
#
_cell.length_a   1.000
_cell.length_b   1.000
_cell.length_c   1.000
_cell.angle_alpha   90.00
_cell.angle_beta   90.00
_cell.angle_gamma   90.00
#
_symmetry.space_group_name_H-M   'P 1'
#
loop_
_entity.id
_entity.type
_entity.pdbx_description
1 polymer ?
#
loop_
_entity_poly.entity_id
_entity_poly.type
_entity_poly.pdbx_seq_one_letter_code
_entity_poly.pdbx_strand_id
1 'polypeptide(L)'
;MAAVLLTLTAAAVRTTRWWGCNFTPGDQVAAVTAYQKDPAFSLTPPNGQLIEETSKTRACDYRPGSREREESAGPEFATVWRQYTVDRPYTLDELIALAGPDVEAAGWHFVHQGDSGLPLLRYCKTINRVTARLEVFSLADGTPDHAATFTVLIDGRPDNADC
;
A
#
# COMPACT_ATOMS: atom_id res chain seq x y z
N MET A 1 -16.51 -67.03 -1.26
CA MET A 1 -16.58 -65.75 -1.99
C MET A 1 -15.92 -64.70 -1.10
N ALA A 2 -14.77 -64.16 -1.52
CA ALA A 2 -14.00 -63.19 -0.73
C ALA A 2 -14.31 -61.77 -1.22
N ALA A 3 -14.78 -60.91 -0.32
CA ALA A 3 -15.03 -59.50 -0.61
C ALA A 3 -13.70 -58.73 -0.52
N VAL A 4 -13.27 -58.17 -1.64
CA VAL A 4 -12.10 -57.27 -1.70
C VAL A 4 -12.54 -55.90 -1.20
N LEU A 5 -12.14 -55.56 0.03
CA LEU A 5 -12.28 -54.22 0.59
C LEU A 5 -11.19 -53.31 0.00
N LEU A 6 -11.57 -52.51 -0.99
CA LEU A 6 -10.76 -51.38 -1.47
C LEU A 6 -10.78 -50.28 -0.40
N THR A 7 -9.79 -50.28 0.49
CA THR A 7 -9.49 -49.13 1.34
C THR A 7 -9.01 -47.98 0.47
N LEU A 8 -9.92 -47.05 0.15
CA LEU A 8 -9.56 -45.71 -0.32
C LEU A 8 -8.80 -45.01 0.80
N THR A 9 -7.47 -45.07 0.75
CA THR A 9 -6.64 -44.13 1.49
C THR A 9 -6.81 -42.77 0.82
N ALA A 10 -7.76 -41.98 1.35
CA ALA A 10 -7.77 -40.56 1.09
C ALA A 10 -6.43 -40.02 1.58
N ALA A 11 -5.48 -39.82 0.67
CA ALA A 11 -4.31 -39.01 0.94
C ALA A 11 -4.88 -37.63 1.28
N ALA A 12 -4.90 -37.31 2.57
CA ALA A 12 -5.15 -35.96 3.02
C ALA A 12 -4.02 -35.12 2.44
N VAL A 13 -4.28 -34.51 1.29
CA VAL A 13 -3.44 -33.43 0.77
C VAL A 13 -3.57 -32.33 1.82
N ARG A 14 -2.67 -32.33 2.79
CA ARG A 14 -2.41 -31.17 3.63
C ARG A 14 -1.90 -30.11 2.68
N THR A 15 -2.83 -29.35 2.12
CA THR A 15 -2.51 -28.04 1.59
C THR A 15 -2.03 -27.25 2.80
N THR A 16 -0.72 -27.08 2.91
CA THR A 16 -0.14 -26.05 3.76
C THR A 16 -0.59 -24.72 3.18
N ARG A 17 -1.81 -24.30 3.54
CA ARG A 17 -2.31 -22.94 3.36
C ARG A 17 -1.39 -22.04 4.16
N TRP A 18 -0.51 -21.33 3.48
CA TRP A 18 -0.09 -20.04 4.02
C TRP A 18 -1.35 -19.17 4.06
N TRP A 19 -1.77 -18.77 5.26
CA TRP A 19 -2.71 -17.67 5.44
C TRP A 19 -2.11 -16.47 4.70
N GLY A 20 -2.71 -15.98 3.62
CA GLY A 20 -2.04 -14.92 2.86
C GLY A 20 -2.91 -14.18 1.87
N CYS A 21 -3.33 -14.81 0.77
CA CYS A 21 -4.13 -14.12 -0.24
C CYS A 21 -5.37 -14.93 -0.63
N ASN A 22 -6.50 -14.62 0.02
CA ASN A 22 -7.84 -15.04 -0.40
C ASN A 22 -8.46 -14.07 -1.43
N PHE A 23 -7.66 -13.19 -2.02
CA PHE A 23 -8.13 -12.13 -2.89
C PHE A 23 -8.00 -12.52 -4.35
N THR A 24 -9.07 -12.31 -5.10
CA THR A 24 -9.14 -12.49 -6.55
C THR A 24 -8.55 -11.27 -7.28
N PRO A 25 -8.23 -11.38 -8.58
CA PRO A 25 -7.90 -10.20 -9.39
C PRO A 25 -9.01 -9.13 -9.36
N GLY A 26 -10.28 -9.53 -9.23
CA GLY A 26 -11.40 -8.60 -9.07
C GLY A 26 -11.31 -7.78 -7.78
N ASP A 27 -10.83 -8.39 -6.69
CA ASP A 27 -10.64 -7.69 -5.41
C ASP A 27 -9.51 -6.64 -5.50
N GLN A 28 -8.46 -6.91 -6.27
CA GLN A 28 -7.36 -5.95 -6.50
C GLN A 28 -7.84 -4.72 -7.27
N VAL A 29 -8.60 -4.93 -8.35
CA VAL A 29 -9.18 -3.83 -9.13
C VAL A 29 -10.19 -3.03 -8.29
N ALA A 30 -11.00 -3.71 -7.48
CA ALA A 30 -11.92 -3.06 -6.55
C ALA A 30 -11.18 -2.25 -5.48
N ALA A 31 -10.03 -2.71 -5.00
CA ALA A 31 -9.18 -1.98 -4.06
C ALA A 31 -8.57 -0.73 -4.70
N VAL A 32 -7.94 -0.84 -5.87
CA VAL A 32 -7.42 0.33 -6.62
C VAL A 32 -8.53 1.36 -6.86
N THR A 33 -9.69 0.91 -7.33
CA THR A 33 -10.83 1.80 -7.59
C THR A 33 -11.30 2.49 -6.31
N ALA A 34 -11.28 1.80 -5.16
CA ALA A 34 -11.64 2.39 -3.88
C ALA A 34 -10.59 3.39 -3.39
N TYR A 35 -9.30 3.10 -3.54
CA TYR A 35 -8.22 4.01 -3.16
C TYR A 35 -8.23 5.29 -4.00
N GLN A 36 -8.44 5.18 -5.32
CA GLN A 36 -8.56 6.35 -6.20
C GLN A 36 -9.74 7.25 -5.83
N LYS A 37 -10.80 6.68 -5.25
CA LYS A 37 -12.00 7.42 -4.79
C LYS A 37 -11.90 7.92 -3.36
N ASP A 38 -10.87 7.53 -2.61
CA ASP A 38 -10.71 7.98 -1.23
C ASP A 38 -10.33 9.48 -1.22
N PRO A 39 -11.01 10.33 -0.42
CA PRO A 39 -10.72 11.76 -0.38
C PRO A 39 -9.25 12.07 -0.05
N ALA A 40 -8.59 11.24 0.77
CA ALA A 40 -7.18 11.42 1.12
C ALA A 40 -6.26 11.30 -0.11
N PHE A 41 -6.65 10.52 -1.14
CA PHE A 41 -5.88 10.41 -2.38
C PHE A 41 -5.95 11.68 -3.24
N SER A 42 -6.94 12.54 -3.01
CA SER A 42 -7.08 13.81 -3.73
C SER A 42 -6.33 14.98 -3.09
N LEU A 43 -5.61 14.73 -2.01
CA LEU A 43 -4.79 15.72 -1.34
C LEU A 43 -3.77 16.32 -2.32
N THR A 44 -3.84 17.64 -2.49
CA THR A 44 -3.02 18.40 -3.43
C THR A 44 -2.30 19.52 -2.66
N PRO A 45 -0.97 19.64 -2.75
CA PRO A 45 -0.27 20.74 -2.09
C PRO A 45 -0.60 22.08 -2.80
N PRO A 46 -0.68 23.22 -2.09
CA PRO A 46 -1.18 24.48 -2.65
C PRO A 46 -0.39 25.03 -3.86
N ASN A 47 0.89 24.70 -3.94
CA ASN A 47 1.84 25.07 -4.99
C ASN A 47 2.32 23.85 -5.79
N GLY A 48 1.59 22.72 -5.70
CA GLY A 48 1.91 21.49 -6.40
C GLY A 48 1.55 21.51 -7.86
N GLN A 49 2.48 21.12 -8.73
CA GLN A 49 2.15 20.68 -10.07
C GLN A 49 2.20 19.15 -10.13
N LEU A 50 1.08 18.50 -10.50
CA LEU A 50 1.05 17.04 -10.68
C LEU A 50 2.05 16.63 -11.77
N ILE A 51 2.93 15.68 -11.45
CA ILE A 51 3.90 15.09 -12.39
C ILE A 51 3.61 13.64 -12.70
N GLU A 52 3.08 12.89 -11.73
CA GLU A 52 2.76 11.48 -11.91
C GLU A 52 1.51 11.12 -11.12
N GLU A 53 0.62 10.35 -11.75
CA GLU A 53 -0.44 9.60 -11.09
C GLU A 53 -0.39 8.17 -11.63
N THR A 54 -0.21 7.21 -10.74
CA THR A 54 -0.04 5.81 -11.11
C THR A 54 -0.90 4.92 -10.22
N SER A 55 -1.38 3.82 -10.79
CA SER A 55 -2.00 2.72 -10.08
C SER A 55 -1.35 1.40 -10.48
N LYS A 56 -1.15 0.51 -9.51
CA LYS A 56 -0.59 -0.83 -9.73
C LYS A 56 -1.40 -1.85 -8.95
N THR A 57 -1.53 -3.04 -9.54
CA THR A 57 -2.02 -4.25 -8.87
C THR A 57 -0.91 -5.28 -8.97
N ARG A 58 -0.62 -6.00 -7.89
CA ARG A 58 0.25 -7.18 -7.95
C ARG A 58 -0.57 -8.39 -7.58
N ALA A 59 -0.57 -9.38 -8.47
CA ALA A 59 -1.01 -10.71 -8.07
C ALA A 59 -0.10 -11.19 -6.93
N CYS A 60 -0.70 -11.80 -5.91
CA CYS A 60 0.06 -12.51 -4.87
C CYS A 60 0.71 -13.76 -5.49
N ASP A 61 1.69 -13.59 -6.36
CA ASP A 61 2.41 -14.68 -7.00
C ASP A 61 3.51 -15.19 -6.05
N TYR A 62 3.11 -15.97 -5.05
CA TYR A 62 4.09 -16.77 -4.31
C TYR A 62 4.51 -17.96 -5.19
N ARG A 63 5.77 -17.98 -5.65
CA ARG A 63 6.39 -19.16 -6.27
C ARG A 63 7.20 -19.91 -5.22
N PRO A 64 6.74 -21.08 -4.71
CA PRO A 64 7.55 -21.89 -3.84
C PRO A 64 8.82 -22.33 -4.59
N GLY A 65 9.99 -21.85 -4.15
CA GLY A 65 11.28 -22.17 -4.74
C GLY A 65 11.92 -21.07 -5.58
N SER A 66 11.27 -19.91 -5.79
CA SER A 66 11.98 -18.75 -6.34
C SER A 66 12.92 -18.20 -5.28
N ARG A 67 14.21 -18.43 -5.50
CA ARG A 67 15.33 -17.86 -4.74
C ARG A 67 15.56 -16.37 -5.09
N GLU A 68 14.55 -15.70 -5.62
CA GLU A 68 14.57 -14.27 -5.85
C GLU A 68 14.39 -13.62 -4.49
N ARG A 69 15.49 -13.01 -4.03
CA ARG A 69 15.52 -12.15 -2.87
C ARG A 69 14.33 -11.19 -2.95
N GLU A 70 13.37 -11.47 -2.12
CA GLU A 70 12.66 -10.57 -1.22
C GLU A 70 13.41 -9.24 -1.02
N GLU A 71 13.41 -8.38 -2.03
CA GLU A 71 13.80 -6.97 -1.89
C GLU A 71 12.62 -6.22 -1.25
N SER A 72 12.63 -6.24 0.08
CA SER A 72 12.34 -5.10 0.98
C SER A 72 10.99 -4.38 0.92
N ALA A 73 9.98 -4.87 0.20
CA ALA A 73 8.60 -4.49 0.41
C ALA A 73 7.73 -5.74 0.20
N GLY A 74 6.92 -6.12 1.20
CA GLY A 74 6.00 -7.25 1.10
C GLY A 74 5.11 -7.16 -0.15
N PRO A 75 4.38 -8.23 -0.53
CA PRO A 75 3.63 -8.26 -1.77
C PRO A 75 2.54 -7.17 -1.77
N GLU A 76 2.84 -6.03 -2.38
CA GLU A 76 1.89 -4.93 -2.60
C GLU A 76 0.64 -5.46 -3.30
N PHE A 77 -0.51 -5.48 -2.63
CA PHE A 77 -1.73 -6.07 -3.18
C PHE A 77 -2.42 -5.14 -4.20
N ALA A 78 -2.49 -3.86 -3.86
CA ALA A 78 -2.99 -2.78 -4.70
C ALA A 78 -2.36 -1.48 -4.24
N THR A 79 -1.90 -0.64 -5.17
CA THR A 79 -1.23 0.62 -4.85
C THR A 79 -1.71 1.72 -5.78
N VAL A 80 -1.91 2.91 -5.23
CA VAL A 80 -2.09 4.15 -5.99
C VAL A 80 -1.17 5.21 -5.41
N TRP A 81 -0.58 6.05 -6.26
CA TRP A 81 0.12 7.24 -5.80
C TRP A 81 -0.07 8.42 -6.72
N ARG A 82 0.06 9.61 -6.14
CA ARG A 82 0.21 10.88 -6.84
C ARG A 82 1.47 11.55 -6.37
N GLN A 83 2.22 12.11 -7.30
CA GLN A 83 3.42 12.87 -7.03
C GLN A 83 3.29 14.26 -7.66
N TYR A 84 3.60 15.27 -6.87
CA TYR A 84 3.58 16.67 -7.26
C TYR A 84 4.98 17.26 -7.14
N THR A 85 5.35 18.10 -8.09
CA THR A 85 6.49 19.00 -7.96
C THR A 85 6.12 20.20 -7.10
N VAL A 86 6.98 20.60 -6.18
CA VAL A 86 6.83 21.72 -5.24
C VAL A 86 8.15 22.49 -5.09
N ASP A 87 8.09 23.77 -4.73
CA ASP A 87 9.27 24.65 -4.72
C ASP A 87 10.38 24.18 -3.76
N ARG A 88 10.00 23.59 -2.63
CA ARG A 88 10.90 23.04 -1.62
C ARG A 88 10.25 21.86 -0.89
N PRO A 89 11.05 21.00 -0.24
CA PRO A 89 10.48 19.94 0.59
C PRO A 89 9.70 20.55 1.76
N TYR A 90 8.57 19.92 2.07
CA TYR A 90 7.81 20.23 3.28
C TYR A 90 8.49 19.67 4.52
N THR A 91 8.48 20.43 5.61
CA THR A 91 8.86 19.91 6.93
C THR A 91 7.76 19.00 7.47
N LEU A 92 8.06 18.26 8.55
CA LEU A 92 7.08 17.40 9.18
C LEU A 92 5.85 18.19 9.69
N ASP A 93 6.07 19.31 10.35
CA ASP A 93 4.98 20.17 10.87
C ASP A 93 4.10 20.71 9.72
N GLU A 94 4.71 21.04 8.59
CA GLU A 94 3.96 21.49 7.41
C GLU A 94 3.14 20.37 6.79
N LEU A 95 3.67 19.14 6.75
CA LEU A 95 2.89 17.98 6.33
C LEU A 95 1.72 17.72 7.28
N ILE A 96 1.91 17.86 8.59
CA ILE A 96 0.83 17.68 9.58
C ILE A 96 -0.26 18.73 9.36
N ALA A 97 0.12 19.99 9.21
CA ALA A 97 -0.82 21.08 8.98
C ALA A 97 -1.55 20.95 7.63
N LEU A 98 -0.86 20.48 6.59
CA LEU A 98 -1.42 20.34 5.25
C LEU A 98 -2.30 19.09 5.09
N ALA A 99 -1.85 17.94 5.59
CA ALA A 99 -2.47 16.65 5.31
C ALA A 99 -3.35 16.14 6.47
N GLY A 100 -2.91 16.36 7.71
CA GLY A 100 -3.50 15.74 8.91
C GLY A 100 -5.02 15.89 9.00
N PRO A 101 -5.56 17.13 8.99
CA PRO A 101 -6.99 17.37 9.14
C PRO A 101 -7.85 16.65 8.09
N ASP A 102 -7.46 16.72 6.82
CA ASP A 102 -8.24 16.14 5.70
C ASP A 102 -8.14 14.62 5.67
N VAL A 103 -6.96 14.07 5.96
CA VAL A 103 -6.70 12.63 6.02
C VAL A 103 -7.48 11.99 7.18
N GLU A 104 -7.42 12.59 8.37
CA GLU A 104 -8.17 12.11 9.54
C GLU A 104 -9.69 12.27 9.34
N ALA A 105 -10.15 13.37 8.73
CA ALA A 105 -11.56 13.55 8.37
C ALA A 105 -12.05 12.51 7.34
N ALA A 106 -11.16 12.02 6.47
CA ALA A 106 -11.43 10.90 5.58
C ALA A 106 -11.42 9.53 6.29
N GLY A 107 -11.22 9.49 7.61
CA GLY A 107 -11.30 8.29 8.44
C GLY A 107 -10.01 7.45 8.46
N TRP A 108 -8.87 8.06 8.15
CA TRP A 108 -7.56 7.44 8.30
C TRP A 108 -7.02 7.68 9.71
N HIS A 109 -6.39 6.67 10.30
CA HIS A 109 -5.85 6.75 11.66
C HIS A 109 -4.34 6.87 11.62
N PHE A 110 -3.80 7.86 12.32
CA PHE A 110 -2.36 8.08 12.40
C PHE A 110 -1.65 6.95 13.15
N VAL A 111 -0.54 6.44 12.62
CA VAL A 111 0.21 5.33 13.24
C VAL A 111 1.66 5.68 13.53
N HIS A 112 2.35 6.42 12.64
CA HIS A 112 3.79 6.67 12.82
C HIS A 112 4.29 7.90 12.04
N GLN A 113 5.26 8.60 12.63
CA GLN A 113 6.09 9.63 11.97
C GLN A 113 7.42 8.97 11.63
N GLY A 114 7.84 8.96 10.36
CA GLY A 114 9.00 8.18 9.91
C GLY A 114 10.30 8.44 10.69
N ASP A 115 10.91 7.38 11.25
CA ASP A 115 12.21 7.44 11.95
C ASP A 115 13.43 7.65 11.01
N SER A 116 13.21 7.65 9.69
CA SER A 116 14.26 7.66 8.65
C SER A 116 14.90 9.03 8.41
N GLY A 117 14.57 10.05 9.22
CA GLY A 117 15.02 11.44 9.02
C GLY A 117 14.32 12.15 7.86
N LEU A 118 13.34 11.50 7.23
CA LEU A 118 12.50 12.08 6.18
C LEU A 118 11.15 12.50 6.78
N PRO A 119 10.61 13.67 6.43
CA PRO A 119 9.27 14.08 6.86
C PRO A 119 8.24 13.18 6.16
N LEU A 120 7.70 12.23 6.91
CA LEU A 120 6.75 11.20 6.47
C LEU A 120 5.66 11.05 7.53
N LEU A 121 4.41 11.11 7.07
CA LEU A 121 3.23 10.75 7.85
C LEU A 121 2.67 9.43 7.36
N ARG A 122 2.41 8.51 8.28
CA ARG A 122 1.82 7.21 7.98
C ARG A 122 0.49 7.04 8.71
N TYR A 123 -0.50 6.58 7.97
CA TYR A 123 -1.85 6.30 8.46
C TYR A 123 -2.32 4.93 8.02
N CYS A 124 -3.32 4.39 8.70
CA CYS A 124 -3.96 3.13 8.38
C CYS A 124 -5.48 3.27 8.33
N LYS A 125 -6.10 2.50 7.43
CA LYS A 125 -7.55 2.40 7.27
C LYS A 125 -7.91 1.06 6.64
N THR A 126 -9.01 0.46 7.05
CA THR A 126 -9.56 -0.71 6.34
C THR A 126 -10.51 -0.24 5.24
N ILE A 127 -10.20 -0.58 3.99
CA ILE A 127 -11.01 -0.26 2.80
C ILE A 127 -11.31 -1.57 2.09
N ASN A 128 -12.59 -1.87 1.82
CA ASN A 128 -13.01 -3.11 1.16
C ASN A 128 -12.41 -4.39 1.78
N ARG A 129 -12.33 -4.45 3.12
CA ARG A 129 -11.74 -5.57 3.90
C ARG A 129 -10.22 -5.75 3.74
N VAL A 130 -9.56 -4.80 3.09
CA VAL A 130 -8.09 -4.73 2.98
C VAL A 130 -7.60 -3.67 3.94
N THR A 131 -6.63 -4.02 4.78
CA THR A 131 -5.90 -3.02 5.55
C THR A 131 -4.97 -2.27 4.61
N ALA A 132 -5.27 -0.98 4.45
CA ALA A 132 -4.52 -0.06 3.62
C ALA A 132 -3.69 0.86 4.50
N ARG A 133 -2.53 1.23 3.99
CA ARG A 133 -1.63 2.22 4.55
C ARG A 133 -1.60 3.42 3.61
N LEU A 134 -1.66 4.61 4.18
CA LEU A 134 -1.48 5.87 3.48
C LEU A 134 -0.18 6.49 3.97
N GLU A 135 0.67 6.89 3.03
CA GLU A 135 1.90 7.61 3.28
C GLU A 135 1.85 8.97 2.58
N VAL A 136 2.13 10.02 3.35
CA VAL A 136 2.28 11.40 2.84
C VAL A 136 3.66 11.89 3.20
N PHE A 137 4.47 12.24 2.19
CA PHE A 137 5.85 12.65 2.40
C PHE A 137 6.32 13.65 1.35
N SER A 138 7.41 14.35 1.67
CA SER A 138 8.04 15.29 0.75
C SER A 138 9.56 15.14 0.75
N LEU A 139 10.17 15.08 -0.43
CA LEU A 139 11.60 14.82 -0.62
C LEU A 139 12.24 15.89 -1.49
N ALA A 140 13.49 16.23 -1.20
CA ALA A 140 14.34 16.94 -2.16
C ALA A 140 14.70 15.99 -3.31
N ASP A 141 14.62 16.44 -4.56
CA ASP A 141 14.95 15.62 -5.75
C ASP A 141 16.48 15.44 -5.95
N GLY A 142 17.27 15.67 -4.90
CA GLY A 142 18.72 15.42 -4.87
C GLY A 142 19.57 16.25 -5.84
N THR A 143 18.98 17.10 -6.67
CA THR A 143 19.66 17.89 -7.71
C THR A 143 19.43 19.39 -7.50
N PRO A 144 20.44 20.25 -7.76
CA PRO A 144 20.39 21.67 -7.41
C PRO A 144 19.30 22.49 -8.11
N ASP A 145 18.82 22.01 -9.26
CA ASP A 145 17.94 22.74 -10.16
C ASP A 145 16.53 22.11 -10.28
N HIS A 146 16.26 21.01 -9.57
CA HIS A 146 14.95 20.38 -9.58
C HIS A 146 14.14 20.75 -8.35
N ALA A 147 12.86 21.01 -8.60
CA ALA A 147 11.87 21.23 -7.58
C ALA A 147 11.64 19.93 -6.78
N ALA A 148 11.41 20.08 -5.48
CA ALA A 148 11.15 18.98 -4.57
C ALA A 148 9.84 18.27 -4.91
N THR A 149 9.60 17.12 -4.28
CA THR A 149 8.39 16.34 -4.52
C THR A 149 7.53 16.25 -3.28
N PHE A 150 6.22 16.17 -3.49
CA PHE A 150 5.21 15.82 -2.49
C PHE A 150 4.45 14.62 -3.02
N THR A 151 4.37 13.56 -2.22
CA THR A 151 3.78 12.29 -2.61
C THR A 151 2.68 11.88 -1.66
N VAL A 152 1.57 11.41 -2.23
CA VAL A 152 0.48 10.73 -1.53
C VAL A 152 0.41 9.32 -2.08
N LEU A 153 0.61 8.32 -1.23
CA LEU A 153 0.62 6.91 -1.60
C LEU A 153 -0.36 6.13 -0.74
N ILE A 154 -1.21 5.32 -1.35
CA ILE A 154 -2.04 4.35 -0.66
C ILE A 154 -1.65 2.95 -1.14
N ASP A 155 -1.24 2.10 -0.21
CA ASP A 155 -0.92 0.70 -0.47
C ASP A 155 -1.73 -0.26 0.42
N GLY A 156 -2.37 -1.25 -0.21
CA GLY A 156 -3.01 -2.36 0.48
C GLY A 156 -2.01 -3.47 0.75
N ARG A 157 -1.95 -3.96 1.98
CA ARG A 157 -1.24 -5.20 2.32
C ARG A 157 -2.15 -6.10 3.17
N PRO A 158 -2.38 -7.36 2.76
CA PRO A 158 -3.21 -8.31 3.51
C PRO A 158 -2.76 -8.55 4.96
N ASP A 159 -1.48 -8.31 5.22
CA ASP A 159 -0.75 -8.62 6.44
C ASP A 159 0.04 -7.40 6.96
N ASN A 160 -0.41 -6.18 6.67
CA ASN A 160 0.31 -4.95 7.04
C ASN A 160 0.46 -4.86 8.58
N ALA A 161 1.54 -5.41 9.14
CA ALA A 161 1.83 -5.38 10.58
C ALA A 161 2.25 -3.99 11.08
N ASP A 162 2.51 -3.07 10.14
CA ASP A 162 2.69 -1.65 10.40
C ASP A 162 1.33 -0.92 10.58
N CYS A 163 0.23 -1.67 10.47
CA CYS A 163 -1.13 -1.38 10.86
C CYS A 163 -1.63 -2.50 11.80
#